data_AF-A0A2V9QPS1-F1
#
_entry.id   AF-A0A2V9QPS1-F1
#
_cell.length_a   1.000
_cell.length_b   1.000
_cell.length_c   1.000
_cell.angle_alpha   90.00
_cell.angle_beta   90.00
_cell.angle_gamma   90.00
#
_symmetry.space_group_name_H-M   'P 1'
#
loop_
_entity.id
_entity.type
_entity.pdbx_description
1 polymer ?
#
loop_
_entity_poly.entity_id
_entity_poly.type
_entity_poly.pdbx_seq_one_letter_code
_entity_poly.pdbx_strand_id
1 'polypeptide(L)'
;MEENTKFTAPYVPFATFETALNHLATLGAIPPKIDHSVFPSMGGLAKGQVISAFKFLGLIDANSLPQALLADLALKKETRKATLRNIIKDRYSNVKESDLSAMSPGQLDAKLGDSLYNASGQTRIKARTFLLKAAENSGIPLSRLLTSKGPRGPRKKRASNIEAKSGSTEKAKQKEELTPLPNPESIRMPIALGPGRLAYIELPKDWEGKRETKKLLALLKLSLGQEEDILEE
;
A
#
# COMPACT_ATOMS: atom_id res chain seq x y z
N MET A 1 -18.45 -13.33 26.14
CA MET A 1 -18.50 -12.10 25.34
C MET A 1 -17.47 -12.22 24.25
N GLU A 2 -17.86 -12.65 23.05
CA GLU A 2 -16.97 -12.63 21.89
C GLU A 2 -16.89 -11.19 21.40
N GLU A 3 -15.74 -10.53 21.61
CA GLU A 3 -15.49 -9.27 20.93
C GLU A 3 -15.58 -9.51 19.43
N ASN A 4 -16.53 -8.83 18.79
CA ASN A 4 -16.68 -8.79 17.34
C ASN A 4 -15.51 -7.97 16.75
N THR A 5 -14.31 -8.54 16.84
CA THR A 5 -13.06 -7.98 16.34
C THR A 5 -13.11 -8.05 14.83
N LYS A 6 -13.51 -6.94 14.21
CA LYS A 6 -13.52 -6.80 12.75
C LYS A 6 -12.08 -6.91 12.25
N PHE A 7 -11.73 -8.04 11.66
CA PHE A 7 -10.42 -8.23 11.06
C PHE A 7 -10.41 -7.75 9.61
N THR A 8 -9.45 -6.90 9.28
CA THR A 8 -9.22 -6.48 7.89
C THR A 8 -8.65 -7.64 7.08
N ALA A 9 -9.19 -7.87 5.88
CA ALA A 9 -8.66 -8.90 4.99
C ALA A 9 -7.15 -8.68 4.70
N PRO A 10 -6.34 -9.76 4.63
CA PRO A 10 -4.90 -9.67 4.41
C PRO A 10 -4.60 -8.97 3.09
N TYR A 11 -3.85 -7.86 3.16
CA TYR A 11 -3.44 -7.09 1.99
C TYR A 11 -1.92 -7.13 1.78
N VAL A 12 -1.25 -8.03 2.50
CA VAL A 12 0.17 -8.36 2.28
C VAL A 12 0.32 -9.05 0.92
N PRO A 13 1.42 -8.83 0.18
CA PRO A 13 1.72 -9.67 -0.97
C PRO A 13 1.85 -11.13 -0.55
N PHE A 14 1.20 -12.05 -1.29
CA PHE A 14 1.19 -13.47 -0.93
C PHE A 14 2.61 -14.07 -0.85
N ALA A 15 3.51 -13.66 -1.74
CA ALA A 15 4.91 -14.08 -1.69
C ALA A 15 5.59 -13.69 -0.36
N THR A 16 5.28 -12.52 0.19
CA THR A 16 5.82 -12.08 1.49
C THR A 16 5.28 -12.93 2.64
N PHE A 17 3.99 -13.31 2.58
CA PHE A 17 3.39 -14.24 3.52
C PHE A 17 4.05 -15.63 3.45
N GLU A 18 4.31 -16.14 2.25
CA GLU A 18 5.05 -17.41 2.09
C GLU A 18 6.47 -17.32 2.62
N THR A 19 7.18 -16.22 2.39
CA THR A 19 8.52 -16.01 2.97
C THR A 19 8.48 -16.03 4.49
N ALA A 20 7.44 -15.46 5.12
CA ALA A 20 7.28 -15.51 6.57
C ALA A 20 7.10 -16.94 7.08
N LEU A 21 6.24 -17.72 6.42
CA LEU A 21 6.03 -19.13 6.76
C LEU A 21 7.29 -19.98 6.56
N ASN A 22 7.99 -19.77 5.44
CA ASN A 22 9.25 -20.45 5.17
C ASN A 22 10.30 -20.07 6.21
N HIS A 23 10.33 -18.83 6.69
CA HIS A 23 11.21 -18.42 7.77
C HIS A 23 10.91 -19.18 9.07
N LEU A 24 9.64 -19.29 9.45
CA LEU A 24 9.24 -20.11 10.60
C LEU A 24 9.62 -21.59 10.41
N ALA A 25 9.49 -22.12 9.20
CA ALA A 25 9.93 -23.46 8.86
C ALA A 25 11.45 -23.65 9.01
N THR A 26 12.25 -22.65 8.60
CA THR A 26 13.72 -22.69 8.73
C THR A 26 14.20 -22.65 10.18
N LEU A 27 13.41 -22.06 11.09
CA LEU A 27 13.71 -22.10 12.54
C LEU A 27 13.47 -23.49 13.14
N GLY A 28 12.72 -24.36 12.45
CA GLY A 28 12.39 -25.72 12.90
C GLY A 28 11.36 -25.79 14.03
N ALA A 29 11.11 -24.68 14.72
CA ALA A 29 10.12 -24.56 15.79
C ALA A 29 9.39 -23.22 15.71
N ILE A 30 8.16 -23.17 16.22
CA ILE A 30 7.39 -21.93 16.32
C ILE A 30 7.71 -21.22 17.63
N PRO A 31 8.15 -19.95 17.59
CA PRO A 31 8.36 -19.16 18.80
C PRO A 31 7.07 -19.03 19.64
N PRO A 32 7.16 -18.98 20.98
CA PRO A 32 5.99 -18.89 21.86
C PRO A 32 5.19 -17.59 21.67
N LYS A 33 5.81 -16.57 21.09
CA LYS A 33 5.17 -15.30 20.73
C LYS A 33 5.67 -14.84 19.37
N ILE A 34 4.73 -14.46 18.50
CA ILE A 34 5.04 -13.98 17.15
C ILE A 34 4.88 -12.47 17.09
N ASP A 35 6.00 -11.76 17.11
CA ASP A 35 6.06 -10.31 16.98
C ASP A 35 7.00 -9.89 15.83
N HIS A 36 7.29 -8.59 15.73
CA HIS A 36 8.19 -8.05 14.72
C HIS A 36 9.64 -8.56 14.85
N SER A 37 10.05 -9.07 16.02
CA SER A 37 11.41 -9.55 16.25
C SER A 37 11.66 -10.88 15.54
N VAL A 38 10.61 -11.70 15.36
CA VAL A 38 10.67 -12.99 14.66
C VAL A 38 11.07 -12.84 13.19
N PHE A 39 10.84 -11.67 12.58
CA PHE A 39 11.12 -11.44 11.14
C PHE A 39 12.18 -10.36 10.93
N PRO A 40 13.45 -10.56 11.34
CA PRO A 40 14.46 -9.50 11.32
C PRO A 40 14.77 -8.98 9.91
N SER A 41 14.71 -9.85 8.89
CA SER A 41 15.01 -9.52 7.49
C SER A 41 13.90 -8.78 6.74
N MET A 42 12.70 -8.68 7.30
CA MET A 42 11.56 -8.00 6.67
C MET A 42 11.52 -6.51 7.02
N GLY A 43 11.11 -5.66 6.08
CA GLY A 43 10.85 -4.24 6.37
C GLY A 43 9.68 -4.06 7.35
N GLY A 44 9.73 -3.04 8.21
CA GLY A 44 8.76 -2.85 9.30
C GLY A 44 7.29 -2.87 8.86
N LEU A 45 6.96 -2.25 7.72
CA LEU A 45 5.61 -2.30 7.15
C LEU A 45 5.18 -3.72 6.77
N ALA A 46 6.08 -4.52 6.18
CA ALA A 46 5.80 -5.90 5.81
C ALA A 46 5.55 -6.76 7.06
N LYS A 47 6.32 -6.56 8.14
CA LYS A 47 6.12 -7.27 9.42
C LYS A 47 4.70 -7.05 9.96
N GLY A 48 4.26 -5.79 10.03
CA GLY A 48 2.92 -5.45 10.50
C GLY A 48 1.82 -6.07 9.63
N GLN A 49 2.00 -6.06 8.31
CA GLN A 49 1.06 -6.69 7.37
C GLN A 49 1.01 -8.22 7.50
N VAL A 50 2.15 -8.88 7.72
CA VAL A 50 2.23 -10.33 7.96
C VAL A 50 1.53 -10.69 9.26
N ILE A 51 1.79 -9.98 10.36
CA ILE A 51 1.12 -10.22 11.64
C ILE A 51 -0.40 -10.01 11.52
N SER A 52 -0.83 -8.94 10.83
CA SER A 52 -2.25 -8.71 10.56
C SER A 52 -2.87 -9.84 9.75
N ALA A 53 -2.17 -10.35 8.74
CA ALA A 53 -2.59 -11.50 7.95
C ALA A 53 -2.72 -12.77 8.80
N PHE A 54 -1.74 -13.03 9.68
CA PHE A 54 -1.79 -14.18 10.59
C PHE A 54 -2.97 -14.11 11.56
N LYS A 55 -3.27 -12.93 12.11
CA LYS A 55 -4.45 -12.70 12.96
C LYS A 55 -5.74 -12.95 12.18
N PHE A 56 -5.86 -12.36 10.99
CA PHE A 56 -7.03 -12.56 10.14
C PHE A 56 -7.23 -14.04 9.81
N LEU A 57 -6.17 -14.78 9.50
CA LEU A 57 -6.24 -16.19 9.14
C LEU A 57 -6.43 -17.13 10.34
N GLY A 58 -6.46 -16.60 11.58
CA GLY A 58 -6.57 -17.41 12.80
C GLY A 58 -5.31 -18.23 13.09
N LEU A 59 -4.16 -17.84 12.54
CA LEU A 59 -2.89 -18.49 12.78
C LEU A 59 -2.24 -18.03 14.09
N ILE A 60 -2.57 -16.82 14.53
CA ILE A 60 -2.19 -16.27 15.83
C ILE A 60 -3.39 -15.56 16.45
N ASP A 61 -3.41 -15.47 17.78
CA ASP A 61 -4.47 -14.77 18.51
C ASP A 61 -4.23 -13.25 18.63
N ALA A 62 -5.09 -12.56 19.39
CA ALA A 62 -4.93 -11.13 19.68
C ALA A 62 -3.63 -10.81 20.44
N ASN A 63 -3.19 -11.71 21.32
CA ASN A 63 -1.97 -11.62 22.13
C ASN A 63 -0.70 -12.04 21.38
N SER A 64 -0.84 -12.41 20.11
CA SER A 64 0.23 -12.89 19.21
C SER A 64 0.81 -14.24 19.63
N LEU A 65 0.00 -15.08 20.27
CA LEU A 65 0.30 -16.47 20.55
C LEU A 65 -0.03 -17.33 19.32
N PRO A 66 0.86 -18.25 18.94
CA PRO A 66 0.64 -19.14 17.81
C PRO A 66 -0.46 -20.17 18.06
N GLN A 67 -1.27 -20.43 17.04
CA GLN A 67 -2.26 -21.50 17.02
C GLN A 67 -1.68 -22.78 16.41
N ALA A 68 -2.29 -23.94 16.70
CA ALA A 68 -1.85 -25.22 16.15
C ALA A 68 -1.82 -25.22 14.61
N LEU A 69 -2.77 -24.52 13.97
CA LEU A 69 -2.83 -24.36 12.52
C LEU A 69 -1.58 -23.71 11.92
N LEU A 70 -0.90 -22.82 12.67
CA LEU A 70 0.34 -22.21 12.19
C LEU A 70 1.48 -23.23 12.13
N ALA A 71 1.55 -24.14 13.11
CA ALA A 71 2.53 -25.23 13.11
C ALA A 71 2.31 -26.15 11.91
N ASP A 72 1.07 -26.53 11.65
CA ASP A 72 0.72 -27.35 10.49
C ASP A 72 1.07 -26.64 9.17
N LEU A 73 0.81 -25.34 9.09
CA LEU A 73 1.01 -24.60 7.85
C LEU A 73 2.49 -24.23 7.60
N ALA A 74 3.28 -23.99 8.64
CA ALA A 74 4.70 -23.67 8.53
C ALA A 74 5.57 -24.93 8.41
N LEU A 75 5.37 -25.94 9.25
CA LEU A 75 6.28 -27.09 9.38
C LEU A 75 5.90 -28.24 8.43
N LYS A 76 4.61 -28.52 8.21
CA LYS A 76 4.16 -29.66 7.39
C LYS A 76 3.97 -29.25 5.92
N LYS A 77 5.08 -29.21 5.18
CA LYS A 77 5.10 -28.75 3.77
C LYS A 77 4.17 -29.55 2.84
N GLU A 78 4.00 -30.85 3.09
CA GLU A 78 3.16 -31.74 2.28
C GLU A 78 1.66 -31.42 2.42
N THR A 79 1.20 -31.22 3.66
CA THR A 79 -0.22 -30.91 3.95
C THR A 79 -0.52 -29.42 3.85
N ARG A 80 0.50 -28.56 3.70
CA ARG A 80 0.38 -27.10 3.67
C ARG A 80 -0.72 -26.59 2.75
N LYS A 81 -0.84 -27.16 1.55
CA LYS A 81 -1.86 -26.75 0.57
C LYS A 81 -3.29 -27.05 1.06
N ALA A 82 -3.49 -28.23 1.65
CA ALA A 82 -4.78 -28.64 2.20
C ALA A 82 -5.15 -27.80 3.43
N THR A 83 -4.19 -27.57 4.34
CA THR A 83 -4.40 -26.70 5.51
C THR A 83 -4.75 -25.28 5.08
N LEU A 84 -4.03 -24.72 4.10
CA LEU A 84 -4.32 -23.37 3.57
C LEU A 84 -5.71 -23.31 2.94
N ARG A 85 -6.14 -24.34 2.19
CA ARG A 85 -7.48 -24.42 1.61
C ARG A 85 -8.56 -24.35 2.68
N ASN A 86 -8.42 -25.13 3.75
CA ASN A 86 -9.37 -25.15 4.87
C ASN A 86 -9.46 -23.77 5.54
N ILE A 87 -8.31 -23.15 5.81
CA ILE A 87 -8.28 -21.80 6.39
C ILE A 87 -8.97 -20.78 5.49
N ILE A 88 -8.73 -20.83 4.17
CA ILE A 88 -9.41 -19.91 3.23
C ILE A 88 -10.92 -20.12 3.31
N LYS A 89 -11.39 -21.38 3.28
CA LYS A 89 -12.81 -21.71 3.35
C LYS A 89 -13.47 -21.20 4.64
N ASP A 90 -12.78 -21.33 5.76
CA ASP A 90 -13.31 -20.94 7.07
C ASP A 90 -13.29 -19.42 7.26
N ARG A 91 -12.21 -18.74 6.86
CA ARG A 91 -12.03 -17.30 7.08
C ARG A 91 -12.68 -16.43 6.02
N TYR A 92 -12.86 -16.96 4.81
CA TYR A 92 -13.58 -16.32 3.71
C TYR A 92 -14.98 -16.93 3.51
N SER A 93 -15.76 -17.09 4.58
CA SER A 93 -17.05 -17.79 4.56
C SER A 93 -18.08 -17.20 3.58
N ASN A 94 -17.99 -15.91 3.22
CA ASN A 94 -18.86 -15.28 2.22
C ASN A 94 -18.42 -15.53 0.76
N VAL A 95 -17.18 -15.99 0.54
CA VAL A 95 -16.62 -16.35 -0.78
C VAL A 95 -16.51 -17.87 -0.85
N LYS A 96 -17.51 -18.51 -1.45
CA LYS A 96 -17.50 -19.96 -1.64
C LYS A 96 -16.54 -20.35 -2.76
N GLU A 97 -16.00 -21.57 -2.70
CA GLU A 97 -15.13 -22.11 -3.75
C GLU A 97 -15.84 -22.22 -5.11
N SER A 98 -17.15 -22.52 -5.10
CA SER A 98 -18.01 -22.51 -6.29
C SER A 98 -18.08 -21.12 -6.92
N ASP A 99 -18.00 -20.07 -6.11
CA ASP A 99 -18.06 -18.71 -6.60
C ASP A 99 -16.72 -18.34 -7.23
N LEU A 100 -15.59 -18.70 -6.60
CA LEU A 100 -14.24 -18.44 -7.13
C LEU A 100 -14.01 -19.03 -8.52
N SER A 101 -14.70 -20.12 -8.86
CA SER A 101 -14.57 -20.80 -10.15
C SER A 101 -15.39 -20.16 -11.28
N ALA A 102 -16.40 -19.35 -10.97
CA ALA A 102 -17.28 -18.71 -11.96
C ALA A 102 -17.34 -17.17 -11.90
N MET A 103 -17.04 -16.57 -10.76
CA MET A 103 -17.35 -15.17 -10.49
C MET A 103 -16.42 -14.18 -11.19
N SER A 104 -16.92 -12.96 -11.36
CA SER A 104 -16.17 -11.86 -11.95
C SER A 104 -15.31 -11.11 -10.93
N PRO A 105 -14.28 -10.38 -11.39
CA PRO A 105 -13.53 -9.40 -10.61
C PRO A 105 -14.38 -8.49 -9.70
N GLY A 106 -15.43 -7.88 -10.25
CA GLY A 106 -16.28 -6.92 -9.53
C GLY A 106 -17.15 -7.58 -8.44
N GLN A 107 -17.59 -8.82 -8.67
CA GLN A 107 -18.31 -9.60 -7.65
C GLN A 107 -17.40 -9.95 -6.46
N LEU A 108 -16.13 -10.28 -6.74
CA LEU A 108 -15.11 -10.48 -5.71
C LEU A 108 -14.91 -9.20 -4.87
N ASP A 109 -14.74 -8.08 -5.56
CA ASP A 109 -14.50 -6.78 -4.93
C ASP A 109 -15.71 -6.28 -4.12
N ALA A 110 -16.94 -6.64 -4.51
CA ALA A 110 -18.13 -6.40 -3.71
C ALA A 110 -18.06 -7.20 -2.39
N LYS A 111 -17.85 -8.53 -2.47
CA LYS A 111 -17.75 -9.41 -1.30
C LYS A 111 -16.60 -9.07 -0.34
N LEU A 112 -15.49 -8.56 -0.87
CA LEU A 112 -14.37 -8.07 -0.05
C LEU A 112 -14.63 -6.69 0.56
N GLY A 113 -15.50 -5.90 -0.05
CA GLY A 113 -15.90 -4.58 0.43
C GLY A 113 -16.94 -4.60 1.52
N ASP A 114 -17.59 -5.74 1.76
CA ASP A 114 -18.59 -5.91 2.81
C ASP A 114 -18.01 -5.61 4.20
N SER A 115 -18.92 -5.30 5.14
CA SER A 115 -18.61 -4.93 6.53
C SER A 115 -17.80 -5.99 7.29
N LEU A 116 -17.73 -7.21 6.76
CA LEU A 116 -16.98 -8.35 7.31
C LEU A 116 -15.46 -8.20 7.20
N TYR A 117 -14.96 -7.56 6.13
CA TYR A 117 -13.51 -7.55 5.83
C TYR A 117 -12.87 -6.19 5.79
N ASN A 118 -13.66 -5.13 5.93
CA ASN A 118 -13.21 -3.74 6.08
C ASN A 118 -12.15 -3.32 5.04
N ALA A 119 -12.24 -3.84 3.81
CA ALA A 119 -11.27 -3.58 2.75
C ALA A 119 -11.82 -2.55 1.75
N SER A 120 -11.17 -1.40 1.64
CA SER A 120 -11.56 -0.32 0.71
C SER A 120 -10.43 0.09 -0.23
N GLY A 121 -10.80 0.65 -1.39
CA GLY A 121 -9.87 1.21 -2.38
C GLY A 121 -8.68 0.30 -2.72
N GLN A 122 -7.46 0.81 -2.51
CA GLN A 122 -6.23 0.08 -2.80
C GLN A 122 -6.01 -1.16 -1.92
N THR A 123 -6.52 -1.14 -0.68
CA THR A 123 -6.43 -2.27 0.26
C THR A 123 -7.27 -3.45 -0.25
N ARG A 124 -8.45 -3.16 -0.81
CA ARG A 124 -9.32 -4.17 -1.43
C ARG A 124 -8.64 -4.87 -2.60
N ILE A 125 -8.01 -4.12 -3.51
CA ILE A 125 -7.29 -4.67 -4.66
C ILE A 125 -6.17 -5.62 -4.19
N LYS A 126 -5.43 -5.22 -3.15
CA LYS A 126 -4.37 -6.06 -2.55
C LYS A 126 -4.94 -7.30 -1.87
N ALA A 127 -6.03 -7.17 -1.12
CA ALA A 127 -6.69 -8.28 -0.46
C ALA A 127 -7.25 -9.30 -1.46
N ARG A 128 -7.85 -8.82 -2.55
CA ARG A 128 -8.24 -9.65 -3.69
C ARG A 128 -7.05 -10.40 -4.27
N THR A 129 -5.95 -9.70 -4.51
CA THR A 129 -4.73 -10.31 -5.06
C THR A 129 -4.17 -11.39 -4.13
N PHE A 130 -4.17 -11.13 -2.82
CA PHE A 130 -3.77 -12.11 -1.81
C PHE A 130 -4.65 -13.36 -1.87
N LEU A 131 -5.98 -13.20 -1.82
CA LEU A 131 -6.94 -14.30 -1.87
C LEU A 131 -6.77 -15.15 -3.15
N LEU A 132 -6.64 -14.52 -4.31
CA LEU A 132 -6.45 -15.23 -5.57
C LEU A 132 -5.16 -16.04 -5.59
N LYS A 133 -4.05 -15.49 -5.08
CA LYS A 133 -2.78 -16.21 -4.98
C LYS A 133 -2.80 -17.33 -3.94
N ALA A 134 -3.50 -17.14 -2.84
CA ALA A 134 -3.69 -18.17 -1.83
C ALA A 134 -4.56 -19.33 -2.36
N ALA A 135 -5.62 -19.02 -3.10
CA ALA A 135 -6.48 -19.99 -3.77
C ALA A 135 -5.71 -20.79 -4.86
N GLU A 136 -4.92 -20.10 -5.69
CA GLU A 136 -4.06 -20.72 -6.69
C GLU A 136 -3.05 -21.70 -6.05
N ASN A 137 -2.40 -21.31 -4.96
CA ASN A 137 -1.41 -22.15 -4.28
C ASN A 137 -2.04 -23.35 -3.55
N SER A 138 -3.27 -23.20 -3.06
CA SER A 138 -4.02 -24.26 -2.38
C SER A 138 -4.78 -25.20 -3.33
N GLY A 139 -4.74 -24.93 -4.65
CA GLY A 139 -5.37 -25.77 -5.67
C GLY A 139 -6.88 -25.57 -5.81
N ILE A 140 -7.42 -24.45 -5.31
CA ILE A 140 -8.84 -24.10 -5.51
C ILE A 140 -9.02 -23.67 -6.97
N PRO A 141 -10.02 -24.22 -7.69
CA PRO A 141 -10.28 -23.84 -9.08
C PRO A 141 -10.71 -22.38 -9.19
N LEU A 142 -10.06 -21.63 -10.07
CA LEU A 142 -10.33 -20.21 -10.31
C LEU A 142 -10.92 -19.97 -11.70
N SER A 143 -11.86 -19.02 -11.79
CA SER A 143 -12.42 -18.56 -13.07
C SER A 143 -11.34 -17.93 -13.94
N ARG A 144 -11.42 -18.17 -15.26
CA ARG A 144 -10.57 -17.50 -16.25
C ARG A 144 -10.65 -15.97 -16.16
N LEU A 145 -11.79 -15.43 -15.73
CA LEU A 145 -12.01 -13.99 -15.58
C LEU A 145 -11.21 -13.40 -14.41
N LEU A 146 -10.94 -14.20 -13.37
CA LEU A 146 -10.16 -13.76 -12.20
C LEU A 146 -8.66 -13.87 -12.43
N THR A 147 -8.23 -14.83 -13.25
CA THR A 147 -6.83 -15.07 -13.58
C THR A 147 -6.34 -14.27 -14.79
N SER A 148 -7.27 -13.75 -15.61
CA SER A 148 -6.93 -12.92 -16.75
C SER A 148 -6.20 -11.66 -16.28
N LYS A 149 -4.96 -11.49 -16.74
CA LYS A 149 -4.19 -10.27 -16.52
C LYS A 149 -4.81 -9.19 -17.40
N GLY A 150 -5.65 -8.33 -16.81
CA GLY A 150 -6.17 -7.16 -17.49
C GLY A 150 -5.04 -6.27 -18.03
N PRO A 151 -5.33 -5.37 -18.99
CA PRO A 151 -4.34 -4.47 -19.55
C PRO A 151 -3.65 -3.71 -18.41
N ARG A 152 -2.33 -3.84 -18.30
CA ARG A 152 -1.57 -3.00 -17.37
C ARG A 152 -1.68 -1.57 -17.88
N GLY A 153 -2.47 -0.74 -17.19
CA GLY A 153 -2.54 0.68 -17.47
C GLY A 153 -1.13 1.29 -17.50
N PRO A 154 -0.91 2.35 -18.29
CA PRO A 154 0.41 2.95 -18.45
C PRO A 154 1.04 3.20 -17.08
N ARG A 155 2.17 2.54 -16.83
CA ARG A 155 2.93 2.75 -15.59
C ARG A 155 3.45 4.19 -15.64
N LYS A 156 2.75 5.11 -14.98
CA LYS A 156 3.20 6.51 -14.84
C LYS A 156 4.58 6.43 -14.18
N LYS A 157 5.63 6.65 -14.99
CA LYS A 157 7.01 6.70 -14.50
C LYS A 157 7.02 7.81 -13.45
N ARG A 158 7.14 7.44 -12.18
CA ARG A 158 7.62 8.40 -11.18
C ARG A 158 9.01 8.78 -11.66
N ALA A 159 9.23 10.05 -11.97
CA ALA A 159 10.57 10.59 -12.13
C ALA A 159 11.28 10.33 -10.81
N SER A 160 12.07 9.28 -10.77
CA SER A 160 12.97 9.02 -9.65
C SER A 160 14.10 10.02 -9.79
N ASN A 161 14.06 11.08 -8.99
CA ASN A 161 15.24 11.91 -8.77
C ASN A 161 16.24 11.05 -7.97
N ILE A 162 16.99 10.20 -8.69
CA ILE A 162 18.13 9.49 -8.16
C ILE A 162 19.30 10.45 -8.36
N GLU A 163 19.57 11.29 -7.37
CA GLU A 163 20.89 11.89 -7.20
C GLU A 163 21.85 10.76 -6.84
N ALA A 164 22.40 10.16 -7.89
CA ALA A 164 23.49 9.20 -7.78
C ALA A 164 24.73 9.94 -7.28
N LYS A 165 25.07 9.68 -6.01
CA LYS A 165 26.41 9.93 -5.48
C LYS A 165 27.35 8.88 -6.09
N SER A 166 27.95 9.17 -7.24
CA SER A 166 29.19 8.54 -7.69
C SER A 166 29.89 9.46 -8.69
N GLY A 167 31.17 9.71 -8.43
CA GLY A 167 31.97 10.72 -9.09
C GLY A 167 32.23 10.48 -10.59
N SER A 168 32.55 11.60 -11.23
CA SER A 168 33.56 11.77 -12.26
C SER A 168 33.47 10.84 -13.48
N THR A 169 32.89 11.32 -14.59
CA THR A 169 33.67 11.65 -15.79
C THR A 169 32.82 12.33 -16.87
N GLU A 170 33.52 13.21 -17.57
CA GLU A 170 33.19 14.13 -18.65
C GLU A 170 32.19 13.70 -19.76
N LYS A 171 31.70 14.77 -20.42
CA LYS A 171 31.07 14.90 -21.75
C LYS A 171 29.55 14.69 -21.85
N ALA A 172 28.83 15.81 -21.80
CA ALA A 172 27.50 15.95 -22.40
C ALA A 172 27.53 17.05 -23.48
N LYS A 173 27.43 16.61 -24.73
CA LYS A 173 27.06 17.42 -25.89
C LYS A 173 25.57 17.80 -25.77
N GLN A 174 25.28 19.01 -26.21
CA GLN A 174 24.00 19.72 -26.22
C GLN A 174 22.78 18.93 -26.72
N LYS A 175 21.62 19.22 -26.13
CA LYS A 175 20.46 19.73 -26.88
C LYS A 175 19.54 20.52 -25.93
N GLU A 176 19.51 21.83 -26.17
CA GLU A 176 18.55 22.79 -25.63
C GLU A 176 17.11 22.41 -25.97
N GLU A 177 16.24 22.45 -24.97
CA GLU A 177 14.83 22.79 -25.13
C GLU A 177 14.50 23.78 -24.00
N LEU A 178 14.07 24.99 -24.38
CA LEU A 178 14.07 26.22 -23.59
C LEU A 178 13.30 26.08 -22.25
N THR A 179 14.01 26.00 -21.14
CA THR A 179 13.53 26.56 -19.86
C THR A 179 13.78 28.07 -19.88
N PRO A 180 12.79 28.94 -19.56
CA PRO A 180 13.05 30.35 -19.37
C PRO A 180 14.16 30.51 -18.33
N LEU A 181 15.20 31.27 -18.68
CA LEU A 181 16.35 31.55 -17.83
C LEU A 181 15.88 32.02 -16.45
N PRO A 182 16.51 31.59 -15.35
CA PRO A 182 16.22 32.12 -14.02
C PRO A 182 16.53 33.61 -14.01
N ASN A 183 15.52 34.45 -13.79
CA ASN A 183 15.74 35.87 -13.56
C ASN A 183 16.52 36.02 -12.23
N PRO A 184 17.77 36.54 -12.23
CA PRO A 184 18.64 36.60 -11.05
C PRO A 184 18.16 37.53 -9.93
N GLU A 185 16.99 38.15 -10.10
CA GLU A 185 16.41 39.16 -9.22
C GLU A 185 15.25 38.64 -8.37
N SER A 186 15.09 37.32 -8.19
CA SER A 186 13.99 36.77 -7.38
C SER A 186 14.43 35.84 -6.23
N ILE A 187 13.84 36.04 -5.06
CA ILE A 187 13.93 35.21 -3.86
C ILE A 187 12.83 34.15 -3.94
N ARG A 188 13.21 32.87 -3.91
CA ARG A 188 12.25 31.75 -3.87
C ARG A 188 12.01 31.30 -2.42
N MET A 189 10.77 31.43 -1.95
CA MET A 189 10.36 30.98 -0.62
C MET A 189 9.41 29.76 -0.69
N PRO A 190 9.70 28.64 0.01
CA PRO A 190 8.83 27.47 0.02
C PRO A 190 7.63 27.66 0.97
N ILE A 191 6.45 27.28 0.52
CA ILE A 191 5.22 27.19 1.31
C ILE A 191 4.75 25.74 1.35
N ALA A 192 4.62 25.21 2.57
CA ALA A 192 4.06 23.89 2.79
C ALA A 192 2.53 23.94 2.65
N LEU A 193 1.98 23.20 1.69
CA LEU A 193 0.53 23.08 1.45
C LEU A 193 -0.03 21.74 1.98
N GLY A 194 0.73 21.07 2.85
CA GLY A 194 0.40 19.76 3.40
C GLY A 194 1.50 18.70 3.16
N PRO A 195 1.31 17.47 3.62
CA PRO A 195 2.33 16.43 3.56
C PRO A 195 2.71 16.11 2.10
N GLY A 196 3.95 16.46 1.74
CA GLY A 196 4.54 16.20 0.42
C GLY A 196 4.17 17.19 -0.69
N ARG A 197 3.51 18.32 -0.37
CA ARG A 197 3.21 19.40 -1.32
C ARG A 197 3.91 20.69 -0.91
N LEU A 198 4.87 21.14 -1.71
CA LEU A 198 5.53 22.44 -1.58
C LEU A 198 5.12 23.31 -2.77
N ALA A 199 4.65 24.52 -2.49
CA ALA A 199 4.59 25.60 -3.47
C ALA A 199 5.77 26.54 -3.26
N TYR A 200 6.15 27.28 -4.30
CA TYR A 200 7.21 28.29 -4.23
C TYR A 200 6.61 29.63 -4.61
N ILE A 201 6.84 30.65 -3.78
CA ILE A 201 6.59 32.03 -4.19
C ILE A 201 7.93 32.60 -4.68
N GLU A 202 7.90 33.25 -5.84
CA GLU A 202 8.98 34.08 -6.34
C GLU A 202 8.70 35.53 -5.95
N LEU A 203 9.56 36.11 -5.12
CA LEU A 203 9.48 37.52 -4.73
C LEU A 203 10.66 38.27 -5.37
N PRO A 204 10.49 39.53 -5.81
CA PRO A 204 11.61 40.36 -6.24
C PRO A 204 12.65 40.56 -5.11
N LYS A 205 13.92 40.72 -5.47
CA LYS A 205 15.05 40.83 -4.52
C LYS A 205 14.97 42.07 -3.61
N ASP A 206 14.26 43.11 -4.05
CA ASP A 206 14.08 44.38 -3.33
C ASP A 206 12.88 44.37 -2.36
N TRP A 207 12.36 43.19 -2.03
CA TRP A 207 11.16 43.05 -1.22
C TRP A 207 11.37 43.43 0.26
N GLU A 208 10.86 44.60 0.67
CA GLU A 208 10.90 45.07 2.05
C GLU A 208 9.70 44.51 2.85
N GLY A 209 9.92 43.36 3.50
CA GLY A 209 8.88 42.49 4.07
C GLY A 209 7.86 43.08 5.05
N LYS A 210 8.01 44.31 5.55
CA LYS A 210 6.99 45.00 6.38
C LYS A 210 6.18 46.05 5.62
N ARG A 211 6.72 46.65 4.55
CA ARG A 211 6.06 47.73 3.80
C ARG A 211 5.19 47.20 2.66
N GLU A 212 5.56 46.06 2.08
CA GLU A 212 4.93 45.55 0.87
C GLU A 212 3.97 44.37 1.10
N THR A 213 3.69 44.01 2.36
CA THR A 213 2.78 42.90 2.74
C THR A 213 1.39 43.02 2.10
N LYS A 214 0.85 44.24 1.99
CA LYS A 214 -0.44 44.49 1.31
C LYS A 214 -0.38 44.17 -0.19
N LYS A 215 0.75 44.42 -0.84
CA LYS A 215 1.00 44.11 -2.26
C LYS A 215 1.04 42.59 -2.48
N LEU A 216 1.67 41.85 -1.57
CA LEU A 216 1.72 40.38 -1.62
C LEU A 216 0.34 39.76 -1.43
N LEU A 217 -0.44 40.26 -0.47
CA LEU A 217 -1.82 39.82 -0.26
C LEU A 217 -2.70 40.08 -1.49
N ALA A 218 -2.55 41.23 -2.16
CA ALA A 218 -3.27 41.54 -3.39
C ALA A 218 -2.89 40.61 -4.56
N LEU A 219 -1.60 40.32 -4.73
CA LEU A 219 -1.11 39.38 -5.76
C LEU A 219 -1.58 37.94 -5.50
N LEU A 220 -1.55 37.48 -4.25
CA LEU A 220 -2.04 36.15 -3.89
C LEU A 220 -3.55 36.02 -4.09
N LYS A 221 -4.33 37.06 -3.74
CA LYS A 221 -5.78 37.11 -4.03
C LYS A 221 -6.06 37.07 -5.54
N LEU A 222 -5.27 37.77 -6.35
CA LEU A 222 -5.41 37.74 -7.81
C LEU A 222 -5.15 36.34 -8.39
N SER A 223 -4.21 35.58 -7.80
CA SER A 223 -3.82 34.25 -8.30
C SER A 223 -4.72 33.11 -7.82
N LEU A 224 -5.44 33.26 -6.70
CA LEU A 224 -6.39 32.25 -6.20
C LEU A 224 -7.78 32.36 -6.86
N GLY A 225 -7.98 33.34 -7.75
CA GLY A 225 -9.30 33.74 -8.22
C GLY A 225 -9.97 34.64 -7.18
N GLN A 226 -10.68 35.66 -7.63
CA GLN A 226 -11.49 36.48 -6.73
C GLN A 226 -12.52 35.56 -6.06
N GLU A 227 -12.34 35.27 -4.77
CA GLU A 227 -13.46 34.85 -3.94
C GLU A 227 -14.45 36.01 -3.97
N GLU A 228 -15.57 35.79 -4.66
CA GLU A 228 -16.73 36.66 -4.63
C GLU A 228 -17.04 36.99 -3.17
N ASP A 229 -17.16 38.29 -2.89
CA ASP A 229 -17.81 38.79 -1.69
C ASP A 229 -19.19 38.12 -1.60
N ILE A 230 -19.32 37.08 -0.79
CA ILE A 230 -20.61 36.71 -0.22
C ILE A 230 -20.86 37.77 0.84
N LEU A 231 -21.53 38.84 0.38
CA LEU A 231 -22.10 39.90 1.18
C LEU A 231 -22.93 39.32 2.34
N GLU A 232 -22.86 40.04 3.46
CA GLU A 232 -23.72 39.90 4.63
C GLU A 232 -25.21 39.80 4.26
N GLU A 233 -25.89 38.83 4.87
CA GLU A 233 -27.11 39.08 5.66
C GLU A 233 -27.25 38.01 6.76
#